data_AF-A0A1G5VCP1-F1
#
_entry.id   AF-A0A1G5VCP1-F1
#
_cell.length_a   1.000
_cell.length_b   1.000
_cell.length_c   1.000
_cell.angle_alpha   90.00
_cell.angle_beta   90.00
_cell.angle_gamma   90.00
#
_symmetry.space_group_name_H-M   'P 1'
#
loop_
_entity.id
_entity.type
_entity.pdbx_description
1 polymer ?
#
loop_
_entity_poly.entity_id
_entity_poly.type
_entity_poly.pdbx_seq_one_letter_code
_entity_poly.pdbx_strand_id
1 'polypeptide(L)'
;MLVNKRTKCRAILAAAVLTGFSYASVYGADITSPLSITDKDAVVNENINVGITPGNSAFHVVNIDKSASGGTVRINSQKINADIHNATGPQLRIDGIITNTGSVDKNSYRLTNASIGYEGTVDLADGLTITVDGTGTCPKIAGIYENGFESLYRSFGRGSLNTGKPANLTYNLGDNTTIMMHGQDIVTQEPDPFSQSVYYSQTGIINDGGIMNAGDNLNITSDVQGIYTLNASGINNTKYGQMHIGDNAVIKASGTLAKLSSGYGAEVYGIISRHNHAWEDESTNKGRQLITLGKNAEITVDFNSQGTAAGSPASIMEAAIYLSTTDFTADNHLHLITTQENSGIGTYGLVAWNQCKANIGDDFQVDVTTKGK
;
A
#
# COMPACT_ATOMS: atom_id res chain seq x y z
N MET A 1 19.70 -21.05 50.95
CA MET A 1 19.01 -20.48 49.77
C MET A 1 19.21 -18.97 49.78
N LEU A 2 19.28 -18.34 48.60
CA LEU A 2 19.67 -16.94 48.29
C LEU A 2 21.16 -16.71 48.09
N VAL A 3 21.58 -16.88 46.84
CA VAL A 3 22.83 -16.38 46.27
C VAL A 3 22.53 -15.06 45.55
N ASN A 4 23.26 -14.03 45.96
CA ASN A 4 23.36 -12.71 45.34
C ASN A 4 23.78 -12.81 43.85
N LYS A 5 23.02 -12.20 42.94
CA LYS A 5 23.55 -11.78 41.62
C LYS A 5 23.13 -10.34 41.32
N ARG A 6 24.16 -9.49 41.23
CA ARG A 6 24.13 -8.08 40.84
C ARG A 6 23.56 -7.94 39.42
N THR A 7 22.56 -7.09 39.25
CA THR A 7 22.20 -6.54 37.94
C THR A 7 22.56 -5.06 37.92
N LYS A 8 23.42 -4.70 36.98
CA LYS A 8 24.02 -3.37 36.83
C LYS A 8 22.95 -2.36 36.37
N CYS A 9 22.79 -1.29 37.13
CA CYS A 9 22.16 -0.05 36.68
C CYS A 9 22.92 0.50 35.46
N ARG A 10 22.19 0.87 34.40
CA ARG A 10 22.64 1.88 33.45
C ARG A 10 21.57 2.95 33.34
N ALA A 11 21.73 3.95 34.20
CA ALA A 11 21.13 5.26 34.01
C ALA A 11 21.98 6.01 32.99
N ILE A 12 21.36 6.52 31.92
CA ILE A 12 21.86 7.72 31.23
C ILE A 12 20.65 8.60 30.98
N LEU A 13 20.44 9.53 31.92
CA LEU A 13 19.63 10.72 31.74
C LEU A 13 20.61 11.89 31.84
N ALA A 14 20.79 12.63 30.76
CA ALA A 14 21.45 13.94 30.79
C ALA A 14 20.74 14.85 29.80
N ALA A 15 19.92 15.75 30.35
CA ALA A 15 19.33 16.88 29.66
C ALA A 15 20.19 18.13 29.93
N ALA A 16 20.59 18.84 28.88
CA ALA A 16 21.03 20.24 28.86
C ALA A 16 20.87 20.74 27.40
N VAL A 17 19.75 21.36 27.01
CA VAL A 17 19.35 22.79 27.16
C VAL A 17 20.04 23.73 26.15
N LEU A 18 19.20 24.16 25.19
CA LEU A 18 19.18 25.36 24.35
C LEU A 18 20.31 25.66 23.33
N THR A 19 19.81 25.88 22.10
CA THR A 19 20.42 26.54 20.93
C THR A 19 21.68 25.90 20.38
N GLY A 20 21.50 25.07 19.35
CA GLY A 20 22.61 24.65 18.50
C GLY A 20 22.48 23.21 18.05
N PHE A 21 22.29 23.03 16.75
CA PHE A 21 22.46 21.80 16.00
C PHE A 21 23.47 20.85 16.65
N SER A 22 22.98 19.76 17.21
CA SER A 22 23.79 18.67 17.75
C SER A 22 23.25 17.38 17.14
N TYR A 23 23.59 17.15 15.86
CA TYR A 23 23.50 15.83 15.27
C TYR A 23 24.52 14.94 16.00
N ALA A 24 24.08 14.27 17.06
CA ALA A 24 24.78 13.08 17.51
C ALA A 24 24.47 11.98 16.50
N SER A 25 25.16 11.98 15.36
CA SER A 25 25.15 10.88 14.41
C SER A 25 25.91 9.71 15.05
N VAL A 26 25.21 8.95 15.87
CA VAL A 26 25.62 7.60 16.18
C VAL A 26 25.20 6.78 14.95
N TYR A 27 26.10 6.65 13.97
CA TYR A 27 26.03 5.50 13.05
C TYR A 27 26.07 4.26 13.93
N GLY A 28 24.91 3.66 14.24
CA GLY A 28 24.87 2.64 15.26
C GLY A 28 23.53 1.93 15.36
N ALA A 29 23.60 0.63 15.04
CA ALA A 29 22.57 -0.39 15.12
C ALA A 29 21.29 -0.11 14.31
N ASP A 30 20.81 -1.15 13.63
CA ASP A 30 19.50 -1.12 12.99
C ASP A 30 18.41 -0.82 14.02
N ILE A 31 17.38 -0.09 13.62
CA ILE A 31 16.17 0.09 14.42
C ILE A 31 15.41 -1.23 14.41
N THR A 32 15.25 -1.86 15.58
CA THR A 32 14.61 -3.18 15.72
C THR A 32 13.21 -3.14 16.33
N SER A 33 12.60 -1.96 16.39
CA SER A 33 11.23 -1.76 16.89
C SER A 33 10.50 -0.74 16.02
N PRO A 34 9.16 -0.77 15.97
CA PRO A 34 8.39 0.26 15.28
C PRO A 34 8.80 1.68 15.69
N LEU A 35 8.88 2.57 14.70
CA LEU A 35 9.25 3.96 14.84
C LEU A 35 8.02 4.86 14.65
N SER A 36 7.84 5.82 15.54
CA SER A 36 6.87 6.89 15.38
C SER A 36 7.60 8.23 15.33
N ILE A 37 7.48 8.94 14.21
CA ILE A 37 8.12 10.23 13.97
C ILE A 37 7.14 11.33 14.37
N THR A 38 7.46 12.10 15.40
CA THR A 38 6.61 13.21 15.90
C THR A 38 7.19 14.58 15.62
N ASP A 39 8.49 14.65 15.35
CA ASP A 39 9.18 15.91 15.14
C ASP A 39 9.09 16.34 13.68
N LYS A 40 8.78 17.62 13.47
CA LYS A 40 8.88 18.25 12.15
C LYS A 40 10.33 18.18 11.67
N ASP A 41 10.49 17.96 10.36
CA ASP A 41 11.80 17.91 9.67
C ASP A 41 12.74 16.79 10.18
N ALA A 42 12.18 15.75 10.80
CA ALA A 42 12.95 14.60 11.30
C ALA A 42 13.69 13.88 10.17
N VAL A 43 14.85 13.33 10.51
CA VAL A 43 15.70 12.54 9.60
C VAL A 43 16.00 11.19 10.24
N VAL A 44 15.69 10.11 9.53
CA VAL A 44 16.00 8.73 9.92
C VAL A 44 17.11 8.23 9.00
N ASN A 45 18.26 7.85 9.54
CA ASN A 45 19.41 7.42 8.73
C ASN A 45 19.70 5.93 8.83
N GLU A 46 19.21 5.29 9.88
CA GLU A 46 19.47 3.90 10.21
C GLU A 46 18.58 2.97 9.39
N ASN A 47 19.08 1.77 9.08
CA ASN A 47 18.22 0.72 8.53
C ASN A 47 17.25 0.23 9.61
N ILE A 48 16.14 -0.36 9.17
CA ILE A 48 15.06 -0.79 10.05
C ILE A 48 14.81 -2.28 9.83
N ASN A 49 14.76 -3.06 10.90
CA ASN A 49 14.55 -4.51 10.84
C ASN A 49 13.67 -4.96 12.00
N VAL A 50 12.37 -5.11 11.75
CA VAL A 50 11.37 -5.28 12.80
C VAL A 50 10.60 -6.58 12.61
N GLY A 51 10.54 -7.39 13.67
CA GLY A 51 9.57 -8.49 13.79
C GLY A 51 8.34 -8.04 14.59
N ILE A 52 7.14 -8.26 14.06
CA ILE A 52 5.88 -7.83 14.68
C ILE A 52 4.90 -9.01 14.77
N THR A 53 4.31 -9.21 15.95
CA THR A 53 3.16 -10.09 16.15
C THR A 53 1.97 -9.25 16.61
N PRO A 54 1.21 -8.64 15.67
CA PRO A 54 0.29 -7.56 16.03
C PRO A 54 -1.02 -8.05 16.66
N GLY A 55 -1.39 -9.32 16.44
CA GLY A 55 -2.72 -9.81 16.78
C GLY A 55 -3.80 -8.97 16.11
N ASN A 56 -4.77 -8.47 16.88
CA ASN A 56 -5.88 -7.63 16.39
C ASN A 56 -5.56 -6.11 16.34
N SER A 57 -4.41 -5.70 16.87
CA SER A 57 -4.04 -4.28 16.98
C SER A 57 -3.53 -3.72 15.65
N ALA A 58 -3.65 -2.41 15.48
CA ALA A 58 -3.00 -1.69 14.37
C ALA A 58 -1.49 -1.74 14.52
N PHE A 59 -0.77 -1.80 13.41
CA PHE A 59 0.68 -1.79 13.41
C PHE A 59 1.25 -0.98 12.24
N HIS A 60 2.51 -0.62 12.41
CA HIS A 60 3.34 0.06 11.42
C HIS A 60 4.80 -0.26 11.73
N VAL A 61 5.69 -0.07 10.76
CA VAL A 61 7.15 -0.08 11.02
C VAL A 61 7.66 1.35 11.18
N VAL A 62 7.21 2.26 10.34
CA VAL A 62 7.41 3.71 10.44
C VAL A 62 6.06 4.40 10.32
N ASN A 63 5.68 5.18 11.33
CA ASN A 63 4.52 6.06 11.29
C ASN A 63 4.95 7.52 11.45
N ILE A 64 4.59 8.36 10.50
CA ILE A 64 4.80 9.81 10.55
C ILE A 64 3.58 10.44 11.19
N ASP A 65 3.73 10.87 12.44
CA ASP A 65 2.60 11.42 13.19
C ASP A 65 2.17 12.79 12.67
N LYS A 66 0.89 13.11 12.87
CA LYS A 66 0.33 14.42 12.50
C LYS A 66 1.08 15.57 13.16
N SER A 67 1.66 15.38 14.34
CA SER A 67 2.51 16.37 15.01
C SER A 67 3.76 16.78 14.21
N ALA A 68 4.24 15.94 13.28
CA ALA A 68 5.37 16.23 12.40
C ALA A 68 4.98 17.08 11.16
N SER A 69 3.71 17.47 11.01
CA SER A 69 3.20 18.16 9.82
C SER A 69 3.86 19.52 9.54
N GLY A 70 3.78 19.95 8.29
CA GLY A 70 4.21 21.26 7.82
C GLY A 70 5.70 21.36 7.49
N GLY A 71 6.43 20.25 7.47
CA GLY A 71 7.84 20.17 7.11
C GLY A 71 8.16 18.98 6.19
N THR A 72 9.45 18.66 6.08
CA THR A 72 9.96 17.56 5.26
C THR A 72 10.59 16.48 6.15
N VAL A 73 9.90 15.36 6.33
CA VAL A 73 10.48 14.18 6.98
C VAL A 73 11.33 13.43 5.96
N ARG A 74 12.55 13.04 6.34
CA ARG A 74 13.49 12.32 5.48
C ARG A 74 13.77 10.93 6.04
N ILE A 75 13.51 9.89 5.26
CA ILE A 75 13.85 8.52 5.58
C ILE A 75 14.99 8.12 4.66
N ASN A 76 16.21 8.37 5.13
CA ASN A 76 17.46 8.05 4.44
C ASN A 76 17.85 6.56 4.57
N SER A 77 17.04 5.77 5.29
CA SER A 77 17.20 4.32 5.42
C SER A 77 17.33 3.69 4.04
N GLN A 78 18.37 2.89 3.84
CA GLN A 78 18.57 2.15 2.59
C GLN A 78 17.78 0.83 2.58
N LYS A 79 17.46 0.32 3.78
CA LYS A 79 16.78 -0.96 3.95
C LYS A 79 15.77 -0.92 5.09
N ILE A 80 14.57 -1.41 4.80
CA ILE A 80 13.50 -1.62 5.78
C ILE A 80 12.97 -3.04 5.61
N ASN A 81 13.19 -3.86 6.64
CA ASN A 81 12.70 -5.23 6.71
C ASN A 81 11.60 -5.35 7.76
N ALA A 82 10.51 -6.01 7.38
CA ALA A 82 9.38 -6.30 8.25
C ALA A 82 9.03 -7.78 8.19
N ASP A 83 9.09 -8.47 9.33
CA ASP A 83 8.60 -9.84 9.48
C ASP A 83 7.34 -9.82 10.34
N ILE A 84 6.19 -10.13 9.73
CA ILE A 84 4.87 -10.01 10.34
C ILE A 84 4.33 -11.41 10.60
N HIS A 85 4.13 -11.73 11.88
CA HIS A 85 3.67 -13.05 12.31
C HIS A 85 2.23 -13.02 12.79
N ASN A 86 1.41 -13.92 12.26
CA ASN A 86 0.05 -14.19 12.73
C ASN A 86 -0.80 -12.90 12.88
N ALA A 87 -0.76 -12.02 11.89
CA ALA A 87 -1.61 -10.84 11.89
C ALA A 87 -3.09 -11.26 11.81
N THR A 88 -3.89 -10.84 12.78
CA THR A 88 -5.32 -11.13 12.86
C THR A 88 -6.10 -9.82 12.84
N GLY A 89 -5.98 -9.08 11.75
CA GLY A 89 -6.50 -7.71 11.67
C GLY A 89 -8.01 -7.63 11.41
N PRO A 90 -8.73 -6.64 11.97
CA PRO A 90 -10.06 -6.30 11.49
C PRO A 90 -9.99 -5.76 10.05
N GLN A 91 -11.01 -6.08 9.27
CA GLN A 91 -11.06 -5.89 7.82
C GLN A 91 -11.23 -4.44 7.35
N LEU A 92 -11.31 -3.49 8.27
CA LEU A 92 -11.55 -2.07 7.97
C LEU A 92 -10.28 -1.22 8.04
N ARG A 93 -9.11 -1.82 8.24
CA ARG A 93 -7.85 -1.12 8.45
C ARG A 93 -6.79 -1.62 7.49
N ILE A 94 -6.00 -0.69 6.94
CA ILE A 94 -4.77 -0.96 6.19
C ILE A 94 -3.60 -0.62 7.12
N ASP A 95 -2.68 -1.55 7.31
CA ASP A 95 -1.45 -1.37 8.08
C ASP A 95 -0.29 -1.14 7.08
N GLY A 96 0.44 -0.04 7.22
CA GLY A 96 1.55 0.32 6.33
C GLY A 96 2.92 0.08 6.96
N ILE A 97 3.90 -0.41 6.20
CA ILE A 97 5.29 -0.47 6.67
C ILE A 97 5.83 0.95 6.83
N ILE A 98 5.72 1.77 5.78
CA ILE A 98 5.82 3.22 5.90
C ILE A 98 4.42 3.80 5.78
N THR A 99 4.00 4.57 6.77
CA THR A 99 2.73 5.28 6.71
C THR A 99 2.82 6.60 7.47
N ASN A 100 1.79 7.41 7.31
CA ASN A 100 1.55 8.58 8.14
C ASN A 100 0.26 8.43 8.91
N THR A 101 0.15 9.14 10.03
CA THR A 101 -1.10 9.28 10.76
C THR A 101 -2.14 9.82 9.79
N GLY A 102 -3.09 8.96 9.46
CA GLY A 102 -4.28 9.33 8.72
C GLY A 102 -5.20 10.19 9.56
N SER A 103 -6.17 10.77 8.88
CA SER A 103 -7.37 11.36 9.47
C SER A 103 -8.09 10.33 10.34
N VAL A 104 -8.40 10.68 11.59
CA VAL A 104 -8.64 9.71 12.67
C VAL A 104 -10.01 9.01 12.55
N ASP A 105 -10.04 7.68 12.71
CA ASP A 105 -11.04 7.06 13.61
C ASP A 105 -10.37 6.01 14.51
N LYS A 106 -10.02 6.41 15.74
CA LYS A 106 -9.81 5.48 16.86
C LYS A 106 -10.94 5.73 17.84
N ASN A 107 -12.10 5.15 17.54
CA ASN A 107 -13.30 5.08 18.37
C ASN A 107 -14.06 6.41 18.54
N SER A 108 -14.92 6.80 17.59
CA SER A 108 -16.33 7.16 17.91
C SER A 108 -17.16 7.60 16.69
N TYR A 109 -18.12 6.75 16.34
CA TYR A 109 -19.32 7.16 15.63
C TYR A 109 -20.07 8.24 16.42
N ARG A 110 -19.98 9.49 15.97
CA ARG A 110 -21.04 10.51 15.97
C ARG A 110 -20.51 11.77 15.29
N LEU A 111 -20.94 11.96 14.03
CA LEU A 111 -21.09 13.25 13.33
C LEU A 111 -19.97 14.28 13.59
N THR A 112 -18.97 14.38 12.70
CA THR A 112 -18.49 15.64 12.05
C THR A 112 -16.99 15.73 11.69
N ASN A 113 -16.10 14.83 12.10
CA ASN A 113 -14.67 15.12 11.92
C ASN A 113 -14.06 14.50 10.66
N ALA A 114 -14.49 14.96 9.48
CA ALA A 114 -13.66 14.78 8.29
C ALA A 114 -12.35 15.56 8.51
N SER A 115 -11.27 14.87 8.83
CA SER A 115 -9.95 15.48 9.02
C SER A 115 -9.04 15.23 7.81
N ILE A 116 -8.04 16.08 7.62
CA ILE A 116 -6.86 15.76 6.79
C ILE A 116 -5.81 15.20 7.75
N GLY A 117 -5.08 14.16 7.31
CA GLY A 117 -4.05 13.48 8.09
C GLY A 117 -2.81 14.33 8.31
N TYR A 118 -1.64 13.72 8.23
CA TYR A 118 -0.37 14.43 8.09
C TYR A 118 -0.38 15.28 6.80
N GLU A 119 0.14 16.50 6.90
CA GLU A 119 0.36 17.39 5.74
C GLU A 119 1.85 17.75 5.70
N GLY A 120 2.48 17.68 4.54
CA GLY A 120 3.91 17.90 4.41
C GLY A 120 4.55 17.06 3.32
N THR A 121 5.87 16.91 3.41
CA THR A 121 6.67 16.16 2.44
C THR A 121 7.38 15.01 3.14
N VAL A 122 7.38 13.84 2.52
CA VAL A 122 8.16 12.68 2.95
C VAL A 122 9.12 12.34 1.82
N ASP A 123 10.42 12.49 2.07
CA ASP A 123 11.46 12.09 1.13
C ASP A 123 12.03 10.73 1.55
N LEU A 124 11.98 9.77 0.64
CA LEU A 124 12.56 8.44 0.80
C LEU A 124 13.84 8.35 -0.02
N ALA A 125 14.84 7.65 0.51
CA ALA A 125 16.16 7.54 -0.10
C ALA A 125 16.14 6.91 -1.51
N ASP A 126 17.07 7.34 -2.35
CA ASP A 126 17.47 6.56 -3.53
C ASP A 126 17.96 5.18 -3.08
N GLY A 127 17.59 4.14 -3.84
CA GLY A 127 17.96 2.76 -3.58
C GLY A 127 17.26 2.11 -2.38
N LEU A 128 16.23 2.77 -1.79
CA LEU A 128 15.46 2.20 -0.68
C LEU A 128 14.92 0.81 -1.06
N THR A 129 15.23 -0.19 -0.26
CA THR A 129 14.64 -1.54 -0.35
C THR A 129 13.72 -1.79 0.84
N ILE A 130 12.44 -2.06 0.56
CA ILE A 130 11.46 -2.52 1.54
C ILE A 130 11.21 -4.01 1.31
N THR A 131 11.40 -4.84 2.33
CA THR A 131 11.07 -6.27 2.28
C THR A 131 10.08 -6.60 3.38
N VAL A 132 8.98 -7.25 3.01
CA VAL A 132 7.88 -7.63 3.91
C VAL A 132 7.58 -9.09 3.73
N ASP A 133 7.75 -9.87 4.80
CA ASP A 133 7.30 -11.25 4.88
C ASP A 133 6.15 -11.30 5.89
N GLY A 134 4.95 -11.67 5.44
CA GLY A 134 3.74 -11.53 6.22
C GLY A 134 2.90 -12.79 6.29
N THR A 135 2.59 -13.26 7.50
CA THR A 135 1.64 -14.34 7.76
C THR A 135 0.44 -13.81 8.56
N GLY A 136 -0.76 -14.29 8.26
CA GLY A 136 -1.94 -13.87 9.02
C GLY A 136 -3.25 -14.40 8.51
N THR A 137 -4.30 -14.21 9.31
CA THR A 137 -5.67 -14.50 8.91
C THR A 137 -6.27 -13.22 8.35
N CYS A 138 -6.23 -13.12 7.02
CA CYS A 138 -6.84 -12.03 6.26
C CYS A 138 -6.38 -10.59 6.67
N PRO A 139 -5.07 -10.32 6.87
CA PRO A 139 -4.57 -8.97 7.10
C PRO A 139 -4.70 -8.08 5.85
N LYS A 140 -4.64 -6.75 6.04
CA LYS A 140 -4.48 -5.78 4.94
C LYS A 140 -3.21 -4.98 5.14
N ILE A 141 -2.22 -5.20 4.28
CA ILE A 141 -0.86 -4.69 4.46
C ILE A 141 -0.44 -3.90 3.23
N ALA A 142 0.28 -2.80 3.44
CA ALA A 142 0.94 -2.08 2.37
C ALA A 142 2.42 -1.81 2.66
N GLY A 143 3.27 -1.86 1.63
CA GLY A 143 4.67 -1.47 1.75
C GLY A 143 4.79 0.02 2.07
N ILE A 144 4.14 0.86 1.26
CA ILE A 144 3.95 2.27 1.54
C ILE A 144 2.47 2.58 1.52
N TYR A 145 1.96 3.18 2.59
CA TYR A 145 0.59 3.67 2.68
C TYR A 145 0.59 5.16 3.00
N GLU A 146 0.48 5.97 1.96
CA GLU A 146 0.17 7.39 2.08
C GLU A 146 -1.32 7.52 2.41
N ASN A 147 -1.65 8.22 3.49
CA ASN A 147 -3.01 8.36 3.99
C ASN A 147 -3.43 9.84 4.04
N GLY A 148 -3.98 10.34 2.93
CA GLY A 148 -4.34 11.74 2.74
C GLY A 148 -5.73 12.13 3.25
N PHE A 149 -6.73 11.25 3.09
CA PHE A 149 -8.12 11.54 3.48
C PHE A 149 -8.80 10.39 4.24
N GLU A 150 -9.68 10.71 5.18
CA GLU A 150 -10.51 9.74 5.90
C GLU A 150 -11.61 9.11 5.02
N SER A 151 -12.46 9.97 4.43
CA SER A 151 -13.56 9.62 3.55
C SER A 151 -13.99 10.87 2.78
N LEU A 152 -14.39 10.68 1.53
CA LEU A 152 -14.96 11.76 0.72
C LEU A 152 -16.49 11.89 0.90
N TYR A 153 -17.13 10.84 1.44
CA TYR A 153 -18.59 10.65 1.46
C TYR A 153 -19.32 11.39 2.60
N ARG A 154 -18.67 11.68 3.74
CA ARG A 154 -19.39 12.26 4.91
C ARG A 154 -19.35 13.77 5.02
N SER A 155 -18.73 14.45 4.06
CA SER A 155 -18.45 15.88 4.16
C SER A 155 -19.35 16.70 3.24
N PHE A 156 -20.64 16.40 3.15
CA PHE A 156 -21.59 17.23 2.39
C PHE A 156 -21.91 18.51 3.19
N GLY A 157 -21.15 19.58 2.93
CA GLY A 157 -21.35 20.88 3.58
C GLY A 157 -20.17 21.84 3.42
N ARG A 158 -20.29 23.03 4.05
CA ARG A 158 -19.19 24.00 4.21
C ARG A 158 -18.11 23.33 5.08
N GLY A 159 -17.05 22.80 4.46
CA GLY A 159 -16.06 21.93 5.12
C GLY A 159 -15.83 20.58 4.45
N SER A 160 -16.34 20.38 3.23
CA SER A 160 -16.12 19.16 2.45
C SER A 160 -14.64 18.90 2.11
N LEU A 161 -14.15 17.69 2.37
CA LEU A 161 -12.86 17.21 1.82
C LEU A 161 -12.97 16.77 0.37
N ASN A 162 -14.20 16.63 -0.15
CA ASN A 162 -14.45 16.41 -1.57
C ASN A 162 -14.22 17.75 -2.33
N THR A 163 -12.95 18.08 -2.55
CA THR A 163 -12.48 19.29 -3.22
C THR A 163 -12.24 19.09 -4.72
N GLY A 164 -12.18 17.84 -5.19
CA GLY A 164 -11.73 17.51 -6.54
C GLY A 164 -10.21 17.53 -6.71
N LYS A 165 -9.43 17.62 -5.61
CA LYS A 165 -7.98 17.80 -5.60
C LYS A 165 -7.31 16.92 -4.54
N PRO A 166 -6.03 16.54 -4.72
CA PRO A 166 -5.29 15.80 -3.72
C PRO A 166 -5.11 16.59 -2.41
N ALA A 167 -4.81 15.88 -1.33
CA ALA A 167 -4.39 16.45 -0.05
C ALA A 167 -3.03 17.15 -0.19
N ASN A 168 -2.70 18.05 0.75
CA ASN A 168 -1.40 18.70 0.80
C ASN A 168 -0.35 17.78 1.45
N LEU A 169 -0.15 16.61 0.84
CA LEU A 169 0.76 15.56 1.25
C LEU A 169 1.51 15.08 0.03
N THR A 170 2.84 15.10 0.10
CA THR A 170 3.72 14.63 -0.97
C THR A 170 4.68 13.58 -0.46
N TYR A 171 4.74 12.44 -1.14
CA TYR A 171 5.80 11.44 -0.98
C TYR A 171 6.71 11.47 -2.20
N ASN A 172 8.02 11.59 -1.97
CA ASN A 172 9.05 11.50 -3.01
C ASN A 172 9.84 10.22 -2.77
N LEU A 173 9.70 9.25 -3.66
CA LEU A 173 10.48 8.02 -3.67
C LEU A 173 11.68 8.24 -4.60
N GLY A 174 12.88 8.04 -4.06
CA GLY A 174 14.11 8.13 -4.83
C GLY A 174 14.21 7.09 -5.94
N ASP A 175 15.21 7.27 -6.80
CA ASP A 175 15.49 6.35 -7.90
C ASP A 175 15.84 4.95 -7.38
N ASN A 176 15.52 3.91 -8.13
CA ASN A 176 15.83 2.51 -7.81
C ASN A 176 15.17 2.01 -6.50
N THR A 177 14.04 2.61 -6.12
CA THR A 177 13.23 2.10 -5.00
C THR A 177 12.70 0.70 -5.30
N THR A 178 12.90 -0.24 -4.39
CA THR A 178 12.43 -1.63 -4.49
C THR A 178 11.49 -1.98 -3.33
N ILE A 179 10.32 -2.53 -3.62
CA ILE A 179 9.35 -2.99 -2.62
C ILE A 179 9.01 -4.45 -2.92
N MET A 180 9.37 -5.35 -2.01
CA MET A 180 9.10 -6.78 -2.10
C MET A 180 8.19 -7.18 -0.94
N MET A 181 7.03 -7.75 -1.28
CA MET A 181 6.05 -8.21 -0.32
C MET A 181 5.65 -9.64 -0.61
N HIS A 182 5.77 -10.50 0.40
CA HIS A 182 5.38 -11.90 0.36
C HIS A 182 4.35 -12.16 1.47
N GLY A 183 3.14 -12.52 1.07
CA GLY A 183 2.02 -12.74 1.97
C GLY A 183 1.56 -14.19 1.96
N GLN A 184 1.29 -14.75 3.14
CA GLN A 184 0.72 -16.08 3.29
C GLN A 184 -0.49 -16.05 4.22
N ASP A 185 -1.65 -16.42 3.68
CA ASP A 185 -2.87 -16.61 4.43
C ASP A 185 -2.83 -17.93 5.21
N ILE A 186 -3.27 -17.90 6.47
CA ILE A 186 -3.32 -19.05 7.36
C ILE A 186 -4.75 -19.34 7.86
N VAL A 187 -5.77 -18.75 7.22
CA VAL A 187 -7.17 -19.01 7.55
C VAL A 187 -7.51 -20.50 7.48
N THR A 188 -8.17 -21.02 8.52
CA THR A 188 -8.52 -22.45 8.61
C THR A 188 -9.95 -22.76 8.19
N GLN A 189 -10.80 -21.75 8.12
CA GLN A 189 -12.23 -21.89 7.81
C GLN A 189 -12.57 -21.13 6.54
N GLU A 190 -13.44 -21.70 5.69
CA GLU A 190 -13.97 -20.98 4.54
C GLU A 190 -14.75 -19.75 5.04
N PRO A 191 -14.51 -18.56 4.47
CA PRO A 191 -15.29 -17.39 4.82
C PRO A 191 -16.76 -17.57 4.41
N ASP A 192 -17.67 -16.95 5.16
CA ASP A 192 -19.07 -16.86 4.76
C ASP A 192 -19.17 -16.27 3.33
N PRO A 193 -19.84 -16.94 2.38
CA PRO A 193 -19.96 -16.47 0.99
C PRO A 193 -20.50 -15.05 0.85
N PHE A 194 -21.27 -14.56 1.83
CA PHE A 194 -21.82 -13.20 1.85
C PHE A 194 -20.90 -12.17 2.52
N SER A 195 -19.81 -12.62 3.16
CA SER A 195 -18.86 -11.73 3.81
C SER A 195 -17.83 -11.23 2.80
N GLN A 196 -18.10 -10.07 2.19
CA GLN A 196 -17.16 -9.33 1.31
C GLN A 196 -15.89 -8.85 2.04
N SER A 197 -15.74 -9.19 3.32
CA SER A 197 -14.75 -8.64 4.23
C SER A 197 -13.85 -9.73 4.76
N VAL A 198 -13.45 -10.71 3.94
CA VAL A 198 -12.48 -11.72 4.40
C VAL A 198 -11.48 -11.95 3.28
N TYR A 199 -10.52 -11.04 3.14
CA TYR A 199 -9.40 -11.18 2.20
C TYR A 199 -8.08 -11.03 2.93
N TYR A 200 -7.09 -11.84 2.55
CA TYR A 200 -5.71 -11.41 2.64
C TYR A 200 -5.49 -10.35 1.58
N SER A 201 -5.18 -9.12 1.99
CA SER A 201 -4.92 -8.00 1.09
C SER A 201 -3.49 -7.50 1.23
N GLN A 202 -2.80 -7.37 0.11
CA GLN A 202 -1.42 -6.86 0.08
C GLN A 202 -1.24 -5.90 -1.09
N THR A 203 -0.66 -4.73 -0.82
CA THR A 203 -0.37 -3.75 -1.86
C THR A 203 1.04 -3.18 -1.72
N GLY A 204 1.82 -3.13 -2.79
CA GLY A 204 3.15 -2.48 -2.75
C GLY A 204 3.06 -1.02 -2.28
N ILE A 205 2.30 -0.21 -3.01
CA ILE A 205 2.06 1.21 -2.70
C ILE A 205 0.58 1.53 -2.74
N ILE A 206 0.09 2.20 -1.70
CA ILE A 206 -1.22 2.85 -1.67
C ILE A 206 -1.02 4.35 -1.57
N ASN A 207 -1.50 5.08 -2.59
CA ASN A 207 -1.62 6.54 -2.58
C ASN A 207 -3.10 6.89 -2.38
N ASP A 208 -3.45 7.29 -1.17
CA ASP A 208 -4.81 7.55 -0.72
C ASP A 208 -5.15 9.03 -0.68
N GLY A 209 -5.05 9.64 -1.86
CA GLY A 209 -5.44 11.01 -2.11
C GLY A 209 -4.33 12.05 -2.02
N GLY A 210 -3.08 11.67 -1.75
CA GLY A 210 -1.93 12.56 -1.81
C GLY A 210 -1.30 12.66 -3.21
N ILE A 211 -0.09 13.20 -3.23
CA ILE A 211 0.78 13.29 -4.40
C ILE A 211 1.98 12.38 -4.16
N MET A 212 2.24 11.45 -5.07
CA MET A 212 3.42 10.59 -5.01
C MET A 212 4.26 10.74 -6.27
N ASN A 213 5.54 11.03 -6.09
CA ASN A 213 6.53 11.07 -7.16
C ASN A 213 7.52 9.93 -6.90
N ALA A 214 7.60 8.98 -7.83
CA ALA A 214 8.61 7.94 -7.81
C ALA A 214 9.61 8.19 -8.94
N GLY A 215 10.89 8.11 -8.60
CA GLY A 215 12.00 8.20 -9.55
C GLY A 215 12.04 7.04 -10.54
N ASP A 216 13.15 6.95 -11.27
CA ASP A 216 13.37 5.91 -12.27
C ASP A 216 13.60 4.54 -11.62
N ASN A 217 13.33 3.48 -12.37
CA ASN A 217 13.58 2.08 -11.98
C ASN A 217 12.85 1.64 -10.70
N LEU A 218 11.64 2.17 -10.44
CA LEU A 218 10.76 1.67 -9.39
C LEU A 218 10.46 0.18 -9.62
N ASN A 219 10.76 -0.68 -8.64
CA ASN A 219 10.48 -2.10 -8.70
C ASN A 219 9.54 -2.52 -7.56
N ILE A 220 8.38 -3.07 -7.90
CA ILE A 220 7.40 -3.55 -6.93
C ILE A 220 7.08 -5.01 -7.22
N THR A 221 7.16 -5.86 -6.20
CA THR A 221 6.61 -7.21 -6.22
C THR A 221 5.67 -7.40 -5.03
N SER A 222 4.42 -7.72 -5.31
CA SER A 222 3.43 -8.14 -4.31
C SER A 222 2.97 -9.55 -4.65
N ASP A 223 3.37 -10.54 -3.86
CA ASP A 223 3.02 -11.94 -4.02
C ASP A 223 2.18 -12.43 -2.83
N VAL A 224 0.99 -12.95 -3.10
CA VAL A 224 0.05 -13.43 -2.06
C VAL A 224 -0.33 -14.88 -2.30
N GLN A 225 -0.06 -15.70 -1.29
CA GLN A 225 -0.56 -17.07 -1.18
C GLN A 225 -1.83 -17.07 -0.33
N GLY A 226 -2.98 -16.98 -0.99
CA GLY A 226 -4.30 -17.04 -0.36
C GLY A 226 -4.84 -18.47 -0.24
N ILE A 227 -5.76 -18.69 0.70
CA ILE A 227 -6.43 -19.99 0.83
C ILE A 227 -7.75 -19.99 0.07
N TYR A 228 -8.71 -19.14 0.45
CA TYR A 228 -10.03 -19.07 -0.18
C TYR A 228 -10.26 -17.79 -0.98
N THR A 229 -9.60 -16.71 -0.55
CA THR A 229 -9.76 -15.37 -1.08
C THR A 229 -8.44 -14.62 -1.03
N LEU A 230 -8.20 -13.69 -1.96
CA LEU A 230 -7.08 -12.74 -1.87
C LEU A 230 -7.35 -11.45 -2.63
N ASN A 231 -6.64 -10.40 -2.24
CA ASN A 231 -6.47 -9.18 -3.01
C ASN A 231 -4.97 -8.84 -3.05
N ALA A 232 -4.39 -8.79 -4.24
CA ALA A 232 -2.98 -8.42 -4.41
C ALA A 232 -2.89 -7.26 -5.40
N SER A 233 -2.15 -6.22 -5.05
CA SER A 233 -1.81 -5.20 -6.04
C SER A 233 -0.38 -4.67 -5.95
N GLY A 234 0.14 -4.18 -7.06
CA GLY A 234 1.41 -3.45 -7.07
C GLY A 234 1.17 -2.03 -6.54
N ILE A 235 0.27 -1.31 -7.20
CA ILE A 235 -0.10 0.07 -6.88
C ILE A 235 -1.63 0.21 -6.77
N ASN A 236 -2.08 0.90 -5.73
CA ASN A 236 -3.47 1.35 -5.59
C ASN A 236 -3.50 2.88 -5.42
N ASN A 237 -4.00 3.58 -6.42
CA ASN A 237 -4.13 5.04 -6.42
C ASN A 237 -5.61 5.44 -6.32
N THR A 238 -6.02 5.97 -5.17
CA THR A 238 -7.43 6.17 -4.85
C THR A 238 -7.76 7.63 -4.54
N LYS A 239 -9.05 7.96 -4.43
CA LYS A 239 -9.56 9.31 -4.12
C LYS A 239 -9.16 10.34 -5.16
N TYR A 240 -8.39 11.37 -4.80
CA TYR A 240 -7.83 12.34 -5.74
C TYR A 240 -6.32 12.17 -5.91
N GLY A 241 -5.83 10.95 -5.65
CA GLY A 241 -4.42 10.62 -5.69
C GLY A 241 -3.80 10.91 -7.04
N GLN A 242 -2.62 11.54 -6.99
CA GLN A 242 -1.79 11.79 -8.14
C GLN A 242 -0.48 11.02 -7.99
N MET A 243 -0.13 10.24 -9.01
CA MET A 243 1.10 9.47 -9.01
C MET A 243 1.88 9.74 -10.31
N HIS A 244 3.15 10.10 -10.16
CA HIS A 244 4.10 10.26 -11.26
C HIS A 244 5.23 9.27 -11.04
N ILE A 245 5.45 8.38 -12.00
CA ILE A 245 6.48 7.33 -11.94
C ILE A 245 7.43 7.55 -13.12
N GLY A 246 8.73 7.52 -12.84
CA GLY A 246 9.80 7.66 -13.83
C GLY A 246 9.90 6.51 -14.83
N ASP A 247 11.03 6.46 -15.53
CA ASP A 247 11.30 5.46 -16.57
C ASP A 247 11.61 4.07 -15.97
N ASN A 248 11.37 3.02 -16.75
CA ASN A 248 11.71 1.62 -16.46
C ASN A 248 11.08 1.05 -15.18
N ALA A 249 9.88 1.50 -14.82
CA ALA A 249 9.15 0.93 -13.70
C ALA A 249 8.76 -0.53 -13.99
N VAL A 250 9.00 -1.42 -13.04
CA VAL A 250 8.61 -2.84 -13.11
C VAL A 250 7.68 -3.13 -11.94
N ILE A 251 6.42 -3.44 -12.23
CA ILE A 251 5.39 -3.66 -11.21
C ILE A 251 4.79 -5.04 -11.41
N LYS A 252 4.97 -5.91 -10.42
CA LYS A 252 4.46 -7.27 -10.40
C LYS A 252 3.48 -7.47 -9.26
N ALA A 253 2.28 -7.94 -9.58
CA ALA A 253 1.32 -8.46 -8.62
C ALA A 253 1.03 -9.93 -8.91
N SER A 254 1.05 -10.76 -7.88
CA SER A 254 0.90 -12.21 -8.01
C SER A 254 -0.05 -12.75 -6.95
N GLY A 255 -0.88 -13.71 -7.34
CA GLY A 255 -1.80 -14.38 -6.42
C GLY A 255 -1.87 -15.88 -6.68
N THR A 256 -1.84 -16.68 -5.61
CA THR A 256 -2.18 -18.11 -5.69
C THR A 256 -3.30 -18.45 -4.72
N LEU A 257 -4.34 -19.15 -5.19
CA LEU A 257 -5.40 -19.71 -4.33
C LEU A 257 -5.25 -21.23 -4.17
N ALA A 258 -5.18 -21.66 -2.92
CA ALA A 258 -5.16 -23.08 -2.58
C ALA A 258 -6.53 -23.77 -2.75
N LYS A 259 -7.63 -23.04 -2.53
CA LYS A 259 -9.01 -23.52 -2.60
C LYS A 259 -9.92 -22.48 -3.23
N LEU A 260 -10.91 -22.93 -3.99
CA LEU A 260 -12.01 -22.07 -4.45
C LEU A 260 -13.10 -22.04 -3.38
N SER A 261 -13.70 -20.87 -3.17
CA SER A 261 -14.89 -20.69 -2.34
C SER A 261 -16.08 -20.27 -3.21
N SER A 262 -17.30 -20.49 -2.71
CA SER A 262 -18.53 -20.06 -3.40
C SER A 262 -18.79 -18.55 -3.34
N GLY A 263 -17.96 -17.82 -2.57
CA GLY A 263 -18.01 -16.37 -2.42
C GLY A 263 -17.10 -15.64 -3.43
N TYR A 264 -16.66 -14.44 -3.02
CA TYR A 264 -15.68 -13.69 -3.80
C TYR A 264 -14.34 -14.44 -3.83
N GLY A 265 -13.71 -14.56 -5.00
CA GLY A 265 -12.51 -15.36 -5.21
C GLY A 265 -11.23 -14.55 -5.07
N ALA A 266 -10.79 -13.90 -6.14
CA ALA A 266 -9.53 -13.17 -6.15
C ALA A 266 -9.60 -11.88 -6.95
N GLU A 267 -8.85 -10.89 -6.50
CA GLU A 267 -8.61 -9.66 -7.23
C GLU A 267 -7.10 -9.41 -7.30
N VAL A 268 -6.54 -9.39 -8.51
CA VAL A 268 -5.10 -9.13 -8.69
C VAL A 268 -4.89 -8.02 -9.71
N TYR A 269 -4.22 -6.94 -9.30
CA TYR A 269 -3.97 -5.79 -10.16
C TYR A 269 -2.52 -5.35 -10.14
N GLY A 270 -1.91 -5.10 -11.30
CA GLY A 270 -0.61 -4.44 -11.34
C GLY A 270 -0.75 -3.01 -10.80
N ILE A 271 -1.63 -2.25 -11.43
CA ILE A 271 -2.08 -0.93 -11.00
C ILE A 271 -3.61 -0.90 -10.96
N ILE A 272 -4.17 -0.48 -9.84
CA ILE A 272 -5.60 -0.15 -9.71
C ILE A 272 -5.74 1.33 -9.36
N SER A 273 -6.58 2.05 -10.10
CA SER A 273 -7.00 3.40 -9.75
C SER A 273 -8.51 3.51 -9.76
N ARG A 274 -9.06 4.00 -8.65
CA ARG A 274 -10.50 4.20 -8.47
C ARG A 274 -10.75 5.32 -7.48
N HIS A 275 -11.81 6.09 -7.69
CA HIS A 275 -12.11 7.22 -6.83
C HIS A 275 -12.42 6.83 -5.38
N ASN A 276 -13.04 5.68 -5.18
CA ASN A 276 -13.66 5.30 -3.94
C ASN A 276 -13.31 3.84 -3.62
N HIS A 277 -13.25 3.49 -2.33
CA HIS A 277 -13.43 2.08 -1.97
C HIS A 277 -14.80 1.63 -2.49
N ALA A 278 -14.98 0.33 -2.77
CA ALA A 278 -16.17 -0.23 -3.45
C ALA A 278 -17.55 0.08 -2.82
N TRP A 279 -17.60 0.83 -1.71
CA TRP A 279 -18.79 1.17 -0.94
C TRP A 279 -19.12 2.67 -0.94
N GLU A 280 -18.29 3.54 -1.54
CA GLU A 280 -18.56 4.98 -1.64
C GLU A 280 -19.14 5.33 -3.03
N ASP A 281 -20.23 6.12 -3.07
CA ASP A 281 -20.97 6.46 -4.30
C ASP A 281 -20.19 7.43 -5.22
N GLU A 282 -19.99 7.03 -6.48
CA GLU A 282 -19.28 7.78 -7.52
C GLU A 282 -20.04 9.01 -8.04
N SER A 283 -21.35 9.14 -7.75
CA SER A 283 -22.22 10.20 -8.30
C SER A 283 -21.87 11.62 -7.83
N THR A 284 -20.90 11.78 -6.93
CA THR A 284 -20.53 13.06 -6.31
C THR A 284 -19.06 13.48 -6.53
N ASN A 285 -18.34 12.79 -7.42
CA ASN A 285 -16.93 13.07 -7.70
C ASN A 285 -16.75 14.46 -8.33
N LYS A 286 -15.81 15.25 -7.79
CA LYS A 286 -15.52 16.63 -8.28
C LYS A 286 -14.20 16.74 -9.05
N GLY A 287 -13.46 15.64 -9.15
CA GLY A 287 -12.17 15.56 -9.80
C GLY A 287 -11.85 14.14 -10.20
N ARG A 288 -10.69 13.97 -10.85
CA ARG A 288 -10.18 12.69 -11.33
C ARG A 288 -8.85 12.37 -10.64
N GLN A 289 -8.53 11.09 -10.53
CA GLN A 289 -7.17 10.66 -10.17
C GLN A 289 -6.22 10.91 -11.33
N LEU A 290 -4.92 10.89 -11.06
CA LEU A 290 -3.89 10.95 -12.09
C LEU A 290 -2.84 9.87 -11.87
N ILE A 291 -2.47 9.19 -12.95
CA ILE A 291 -1.29 8.32 -12.99
C ILE A 291 -0.49 8.65 -14.26
N THR A 292 0.80 8.90 -14.10
CA THR A 292 1.76 9.02 -15.21
C THR A 292 2.87 8.00 -15.06
N LEU A 293 3.15 7.25 -16.12
CA LEU A 293 4.27 6.33 -16.24
C LEU A 293 5.26 6.87 -17.27
N GLY A 294 6.56 6.82 -16.95
CA GLY A 294 7.64 7.06 -17.90
C GLY A 294 7.75 5.94 -18.95
N LYS A 295 8.88 5.92 -19.66
CA LYS A 295 9.16 4.96 -20.73
C LYS A 295 9.42 3.57 -20.18
N ASN A 296 9.21 2.55 -21.01
CA ASN A 296 9.59 1.17 -20.74
C ASN A 296 8.97 0.60 -19.44
N ALA A 297 7.80 1.09 -19.04
CA ALA A 297 7.10 0.54 -17.88
C ALA A 297 6.59 -0.87 -18.21
N GLU A 298 6.87 -1.84 -17.34
CA GLU A 298 6.41 -3.23 -17.45
C GLU A 298 5.52 -3.57 -16.26
N ILE A 299 4.28 -3.95 -16.54
CA ILE A 299 3.28 -4.28 -15.52
C ILE A 299 2.84 -5.72 -15.70
N THR A 300 3.18 -6.57 -14.73
CA THR A 300 2.90 -8.01 -14.75
C THR A 300 1.87 -8.39 -13.69
N VAL A 301 0.86 -9.16 -14.10
CA VAL A 301 -0.08 -9.83 -13.20
C VAL A 301 -0.08 -11.33 -13.47
N ASP A 302 0.21 -12.10 -12.43
CA ASP A 302 0.18 -13.56 -12.48
C ASP A 302 -0.81 -14.10 -11.45
N PHE A 303 -1.79 -14.89 -11.88
CA PHE A 303 -2.70 -15.57 -10.98
C PHE A 303 -2.81 -17.06 -11.27
N ASN A 304 -2.81 -17.84 -10.20
CA ASN A 304 -3.02 -19.28 -10.26
C ASN A 304 -4.03 -19.73 -9.22
N SER A 305 -4.96 -20.60 -9.59
CA SER A 305 -5.83 -21.30 -8.65
C SER A 305 -5.72 -22.81 -8.86
N GLN A 306 -5.85 -23.59 -7.79
CA GLN A 306 -6.10 -25.02 -7.91
C GLN A 306 -7.55 -25.23 -8.38
N GLY A 307 -7.80 -25.10 -9.69
CA GLY A 307 -9.15 -25.22 -10.25
C GLY A 307 -9.82 -26.55 -9.87
N THR A 308 -11.04 -26.50 -9.33
CA THR A 308 -11.87 -27.68 -9.03
C THR A 308 -13.08 -27.74 -9.94
N ALA A 309 -13.61 -28.95 -10.17
CA ALA A 309 -14.75 -29.20 -11.06
C ALA A 309 -16.11 -28.75 -10.50
N ALA A 310 -16.16 -28.10 -9.33
CA ALA A 310 -17.40 -27.77 -8.63
C ALA A 310 -17.39 -26.31 -8.18
N GLY A 311 -18.25 -25.50 -8.81
CA GLY A 311 -18.50 -24.11 -8.46
C GLY A 311 -17.44 -23.15 -8.99
N SER A 312 -17.82 -22.32 -9.97
CA SER A 312 -17.01 -21.16 -10.32
C SER A 312 -17.12 -20.16 -9.16
N PRO A 313 -16.01 -19.61 -8.63
CA PRO A 313 -16.08 -18.52 -7.66
C PRO A 313 -16.85 -17.35 -8.27
N ALA A 314 -17.54 -16.57 -7.44
CA ALA A 314 -18.40 -15.48 -7.89
C ALA A 314 -17.60 -14.32 -8.54
N SER A 315 -16.29 -14.23 -8.28
CA SER A 315 -15.38 -13.23 -8.85
C SER A 315 -13.91 -13.66 -8.81
N ILE A 316 -13.30 -13.87 -9.97
CA ILE A 316 -11.83 -13.81 -10.14
C ILE A 316 -11.59 -12.76 -11.23
N MET A 317 -10.99 -11.64 -10.84
CA MET A 317 -10.70 -10.51 -11.72
C MET A 317 -9.23 -10.15 -11.66
N GLU A 318 -8.62 -10.09 -12.84
CA GLU A 318 -7.20 -9.77 -13.00
C GLU A 318 -7.03 -8.71 -14.07
N ALA A 319 -6.27 -7.66 -13.77
CA ALA A 319 -5.88 -6.69 -14.79
C ALA A 319 -4.49 -6.12 -14.53
N ALA A 320 -3.64 -6.02 -15.55
CA ALA A 320 -2.38 -5.30 -15.39
C ALA A 320 -2.65 -3.85 -14.97
N ILE A 321 -3.64 -3.20 -15.62
CA ILE A 321 -4.10 -1.85 -15.25
C ILE A 321 -5.63 -1.82 -15.20
N TYR A 322 -6.19 -1.35 -14.08
CA TYR A 322 -7.60 -1.01 -13.93
C TYR A 322 -7.76 0.49 -13.58
N LEU A 323 -8.61 1.20 -14.30
CA LEU A 323 -8.84 2.64 -14.14
C LEU A 323 -10.34 2.97 -14.04
N SER A 324 -10.71 3.76 -13.04
CA SER A 324 -12.03 4.39 -12.92
C SER A 324 -11.88 5.84 -12.49
N THR A 325 -12.46 6.78 -13.27
CA THR A 325 -12.38 8.23 -13.00
C THR A 325 -10.94 8.76 -12.97
N THR A 326 -10.08 8.23 -13.85
CA THR A 326 -8.63 8.47 -13.83
C THR A 326 -8.12 9.07 -15.15
N ASP A 327 -7.25 10.06 -15.05
CA ASP A 327 -6.36 10.49 -16.13
C ASP A 327 -5.08 9.64 -16.09
N PHE A 328 -4.90 8.82 -17.11
CA PHE A 328 -3.74 7.93 -17.26
C PHE A 328 -2.89 8.36 -18.45
N THR A 329 -1.58 8.48 -18.22
CA THR A 329 -0.60 8.68 -19.28
C THR A 329 0.53 7.69 -19.13
N ALA A 330 0.93 7.03 -20.21
CA ALA A 330 2.15 6.26 -20.28
C ALA A 330 2.96 6.71 -21.49
N ASP A 331 4.27 6.91 -21.31
CA ASP A 331 5.18 7.18 -22.41
C ASP A 331 5.42 5.90 -23.25
N ASN A 332 6.39 5.92 -24.16
CA ASN A 332 6.66 4.84 -25.09
C ASN A 332 7.04 3.52 -24.40
N HIS A 333 6.76 2.40 -25.08
CA HIS A 333 7.13 1.05 -24.68
C HIS A 333 6.47 0.55 -23.38
N LEU A 334 5.23 0.98 -23.09
CA LEU A 334 4.44 0.34 -22.05
C LEU A 334 4.16 -1.12 -22.42
N HIS A 335 4.51 -2.05 -21.53
CA HIS A 335 4.24 -3.48 -21.69
C HIS A 335 3.36 -4.00 -20.55
N LEU A 336 2.21 -4.56 -20.89
CA LEU A 336 1.27 -5.15 -19.94
C LEU A 336 1.24 -6.66 -20.15
N ILE A 337 1.49 -7.41 -19.07
CA ILE A 337 1.53 -8.87 -19.10
C ILE A 337 0.52 -9.38 -18.08
N THR A 338 -0.44 -10.18 -18.51
CA THR A 338 -1.35 -10.86 -17.60
C THR A 338 -1.44 -12.35 -17.91
N THR A 339 -1.26 -13.17 -16.88
CA THR A 339 -1.33 -14.62 -16.98
C THR A 339 -2.29 -15.18 -15.94
N GLN A 340 -3.29 -15.92 -16.42
CA GLN A 340 -4.24 -16.64 -15.58
C GLN A 340 -4.18 -18.14 -15.85
N GLU A 341 -4.06 -18.93 -14.79
CA GLU A 341 -4.12 -20.38 -14.85
C GLU A 341 -5.39 -20.95 -14.19
N ASN A 342 -5.99 -21.95 -14.84
CA ASN A 342 -7.10 -22.80 -14.40
C ASN A 342 -8.50 -22.17 -14.37
N SER A 343 -8.73 -21.13 -13.55
CA SER A 343 -10.08 -20.58 -13.39
C SER A 343 -10.10 -19.07 -13.21
N GLY A 344 -10.98 -18.39 -13.93
CA GLY A 344 -11.49 -17.09 -13.53
C GLY A 344 -12.49 -16.48 -14.50
N ILE A 345 -12.98 -15.29 -14.15
CA ILE A 345 -14.09 -14.63 -14.86
C ILE A 345 -13.57 -13.70 -15.96
N GLY A 346 -12.37 -13.13 -15.78
CA GLY A 346 -11.71 -12.35 -16.81
C GLY A 346 -10.30 -11.94 -16.43
N THR A 347 -9.44 -11.94 -17.45
CA THR A 347 -8.05 -11.49 -17.40
C THR A 347 -7.86 -10.43 -18.46
N TYR A 348 -7.33 -9.27 -18.06
CA TYR A 348 -7.30 -8.09 -18.90
C TYR A 348 -5.90 -7.44 -18.89
N GLY A 349 -5.50 -6.83 -19.99
CA GLY A 349 -4.33 -5.94 -19.99
C GLY A 349 -4.67 -4.61 -19.32
N LEU A 350 -5.50 -3.80 -20.00
CA LEU A 350 -5.97 -2.51 -19.52
C LEU A 350 -7.50 -2.47 -19.52
N VAL A 351 -8.08 -2.10 -18.38
CA VAL A 351 -9.51 -1.82 -18.21
C VAL A 351 -9.67 -0.37 -17.80
N ALA A 352 -10.44 0.38 -18.59
CA ALA A 352 -10.83 1.75 -18.25
C ALA A 352 -12.36 1.86 -18.26
N TRP A 353 -12.92 2.34 -17.16
CA TRP A 353 -14.36 2.49 -16.96
C TRP A 353 -14.69 3.89 -16.43
N ASN A 354 -15.95 4.32 -16.62
CA ASN A 354 -16.44 5.64 -16.20
C ASN A 354 -15.65 6.81 -16.85
N GLN A 355 -15.35 7.88 -16.10
CA GLN A 355 -14.73 9.11 -16.60
C GLN A 355 -13.20 9.01 -16.73
N CYS A 356 -12.72 8.09 -17.56
CA CYS A 356 -11.30 7.87 -17.80
C CYS A 356 -10.80 8.52 -19.08
N LYS A 357 -9.54 8.95 -19.07
CA LYS A 357 -8.77 9.30 -20.27
C LYS A 357 -7.42 8.60 -20.20
N ALA A 358 -7.09 7.81 -21.23
CA ALA A 358 -5.78 7.16 -21.35
C ALA A 358 -5.05 7.70 -22.58
N ASN A 359 -3.82 8.21 -22.40
CA ASN A 359 -2.90 8.52 -23.49
C ASN A 359 -1.69 7.60 -23.38
N ILE A 360 -1.40 6.83 -24.41
CA ILE A 360 -0.31 5.85 -24.41
C ILE A 360 0.60 6.16 -25.60
N GLY A 361 1.90 6.18 -25.36
CA GLY A 361 2.92 6.40 -26.38
C GLY A 361 3.07 5.26 -27.39
N ASP A 362 4.12 5.36 -28.20
CA ASP A 362 4.43 4.39 -29.25
C ASP A 362 4.89 3.03 -28.66
N ASP A 363 4.80 1.98 -29.46
CA ASP A 363 5.25 0.61 -29.13
C ASP A 363 4.61 0.00 -27.87
N PHE A 364 3.34 0.34 -27.62
CA PHE A 364 2.50 -0.30 -26.60
C PHE A 364 2.28 -1.80 -26.88
N GLN A 365 2.54 -2.64 -25.87
CA GLN A 365 2.38 -4.10 -25.96
C GLN A 365 1.49 -4.62 -24.84
N VAL A 366 0.66 -5.61 -25.17
CA VAL A 366 -0.22 -6.29 -24.23
C VAL A 366 -0.22 -7.78 -24.52
N ASP A 367 0.22 -8.56 -23.54
CA ASP A 367 0.19 -10.01 -23.57
C ASP A 367 -0.82 -10.52 -22.54
N VAL A 368 -1.90 -11.14 -23.02
CA VAL A 368 -2.92 -11.77 -22.17
C VAL A 368 -2.91 -13.27 -22.43
N THR A 369 -2.58 -14.04 -21.39
CA THR A 369 -2.55 -15.50 -21.46
C THR A 369 -3.55 -16.10 -20.49
N THR A 370 -4.47 -16.91 -21.00
CA THR A 370 -5.37 -17.73 -20.18
C THR A 370 -5.13 -19.21 -20.47
N LYS A 371 -4.77 -19.97 -19.43
CA LYS A 371 -4.56 -21.41 -19.52
C LYS A 371 -5.75 -22.12 -18.89
N GLY A 372 -6.73 -22.48 -19.72
CA GLY A 372 -7.86 -23.31 -19.29
C GLY A 372 -7.45 -24.74 -18.94
N LYS A 373 -8.32 -25.45 -18.21
CA LYS A 373 -8.27 -26.91 -18.07
C LYS A 373 -9.13 -27.59 -19.11
#